data_AF-A9XXR4-F1
#
_entry.id   AF-A9XXR4-F1
#
_cell.length_a   1.000
_cell.length_b   1.000
_cell.length_c   1.000
_cell.angle_alpha   90.00
_cell.angle_beta   90.00
_cell.angle_gamma   90.00
#
_symmetry.space_group_name_H-M   'P 1'
#
loop_
_entity.id
_entity.type
_entity.pdbx_description
1 polymer ?
#
loop_
_entity_poly.entity_id
_entity_poly.type
_entity_poly.pdbx_seq_one_letter_code
_entity_poly.pdbx_strand_id
1 'polypeptide(L)'
;EIDAREDSFRATTEAGKTLVNNDHYASEEVKEKLEILSSEKASLLTLWEERRILYEQCTDLQLFYRDTEQADTWMAKQEAFLANDDLGDSLDSVEALIK
;
A
#
# COMPACT_ATOMS: atom_id res chain seq x y z
N GLU A 1 -12.44 0.69 10.10
CA GLU A 1 -12.38 0.40 11.55
C GLU A 1 -11.78 1.55 12.35
N ILE A 2 -10.56 2.03 12.05
CA ILE A 2 -9.96 3.18 12.76
C ILE A 2 -10.86 4.43 12.65
N ASP A 3 -11.22 4.83 11.44
CA ASP A 3 -12.12 5.98 11.22
C ASP A 3 -13.49 5.79 11.87
N ALA A 4 -14.02 4.56 11.83
CA ALA A 4 -15.32 4.22 12.42
C ALA A 4 -15.33 4.36 13.96
N ARG A 5 -14.16 4.34 14.61
CA ARG A 5 -14.00 4.53 16.05
C ARG A 5 -13.67 5.96 16.45
N GLU A 6 -13.52 6.88 15.50
CA GLU A 6 -13.19 8.28 15.76
C GLU A 6 -14.20 8.95 16.70
N ASP A 7 -15.49 8.68 16.47
CA ASP A 7 -16.57 9.20 17.30
C ASP A 7 -16.48 8.71 18.75
N SER A 8 -16.08 7.46 18.96
CA SER A 8 -15.87 6.90 20.30
C SER A 8 -14.70 7.58 21.01
N PHE A 9 -13.56 7.77 20.34
CA PHE A 9 -12.42 8.50 20.91
C PHE A 9 -12.79 9.94 21.30
N ARG A 10 -13.55 10.62 20.44
CA ARG A 10 -14.03 11.98 20.70
C ARG A 10 -14.96 12.01 21.91
N ALA A 11 -15.97 11.14 21.94
CA ALA A 11 -16.92 11.06 23.04
C ALA A 11 -16.23 10.76 24.39
N THR A 12 -15.28 9.81 24.41
CA THR A 12 -14.50 9.49 25.62
C THR A 12 -13.67 10.70 26.08
N THR A 13 -13.06 11.42 25.14
CA THR A 13 -12.25 12.60 25.45
C THR A 13 -13.11 13.74 26.00
N GLU A 14 -14.29 13.99 25.43
CA GLU A 14 -15.24 15.00 25.89
C GLU A 14 -15.79 14.66 27.28
N ALA A 15 -16.15 13.40 27.52
CA ALA A 15 -16.59 12.94 28.83
C ALA A 15 -15.50 13.11 29.89
N GLY A 16 -14.25 12.71 29.59
CA GLY A 16 -13.13 12.89 30.49
C GLY A 16 -12.83 14.36 30.80
N LYS A 17 -12.83 15.24 29.79
CA LYS A 17 -12.67 16.69 29.98
C LYS A 17 -13.77 17.26 30.88
N THR A 18 -15.01 16.78 30.72
CA THR A 18 -16.13 17.20 31.57
C THR A 18 -15.92 16.81 33.04
N LEU A 19 -15.41 15.60 33.31
CA LEU A 19 -15.07 15.17 34.68
C LEU A 19 -14.00 16.07 35.29
N VAL A 20 -12.95 16.38 34.52
CA VAL A 20 -11.85 17.25 34.96
C VAL A 20 -12.34 18.68 35.26
N ASN A 21 -13.18 19.24 34.38
CA ASN A 21 -13.71 20.60 34.55
C ASN A 21 -14.68 20.75 35.73
N ASN A 22 -15.26 19.65 36.20
CA ASN A 22 -16.17 19.64 37.35
C ASN A 22 -15.46 19.30 38.67
N ASP A 23 -14.13 19.37 38.72
CA ASP A 23 -13.30 19.04 39.90
C ASP A 23 -13.66 17.68 40.51
N HIS A 24 -13.91 16.68 39.64
CA HIS A 24 -14.20 15.32 40.08
C HIS A 24 -13.05 14.78 40.96
N TYR A 25 -13.35 13.97 41.97
CA TYR A 25 -12.36 13.50 42.95
C TYR A 25 -11.16 12.76 42.31
N ALA A 26 -11.39 12.16 41.14
CA ALA A 26 -10.39 11.43 40.35
C ALA A 26 -9.81 12.25 39.17
N SER A 27 -9.95 13.58 39.16
CA SER A 27 -9.57 14.41 38.01
C SER A 27 -8.12 14.24 37.56
N GLU A 28 -7.19 14.04 38.49
CA GLU A 28 -5.77 13.82 38.16
C GLU A 28 -5.57 12.49 37.43
N GLU A 29 -6.21 11.42 37.88
CA GLU A 29 -6.18 10.12 37.18
C GLU A 29 -6.84 10.23 35.79
N VAL A 30 -7.96 10.95 35.68
CA VAL A 30 -8.65 11.15 34.40
C VAL A 30 -7.76 11.93 33.42
N LYS A 31 -7.04 12.97 33.85
CA LYS A 31 -6.08 13.70 33.01
C LYS A 31 -4.99 12.78 32.47
N GLU A 32 -4.38 11.98 33.33
CA GLU A 32 -3.34 11.03 32.94
C GLU A 32 -3.86 10.03 31.88
N LYS A 33 -5.06 9.47 32.09
CA LYS A 33 -5.68 8.56 31.12
C LYS A 33 -6.01 9.24 29.79
N LEU A 34 -6.42 10.50 29.79
CA LEU A 34 -6.67 11.25 28.55
C LEU A 34 -5.38 11.53 27.77
N GLU A 35 -4.28 11.82 28.47
CA GLU A 35 -2.96 12.00 27.83
C GLU A 35 -2.49 10.70 27.18
N ILE A 36 -2.59 9.58 27.91
CA ILE A 36 -2.28 8.25 27.38
C ILE A 36 -3.14 7.94 26.15
N LEU A 37 -4.46 8.13 26.24
CA LEU A 37 -5.38 7.90 25.13
C LEU A 37 -5.00 8.71 23.88
N SER A 38 -4.66 9.98 24.06
CA SER A 38 -4.24 10.86 22.97
C SER A 38 -2.93 10.39 22.34
N SER A 39 -1.96 9.98 23.16
CA SER A 39 -0.66 9.49 22.70
C SER A 39 -0.78 8.17 21.93
N GLU A 40 -1.56 7.23 22.44
CA GLU A 40 -1.81 5.95 21.77
C GLU A 40 -2.56 6.14 20.45
N LYS A 41 -3.56 7.04 20.41
CA LYS A 41 -4.26 7.38 19.18
C LYS A 41 -3.31 7.96 18.12
N ALA A 42 -2.42 8.88 18.52
CA ALA A 42 -1.45 9.45 17.59
C ALA A 42 -0.48 8.37 17.07
N SER A 43 0.01 7.51 17.95
CA SER A 43 0.91 6.40 17.59
C SER A 43 0.24 5.41 16.63
N LEU A 44 -1.04 5.09 16.86
CA LEU A 44 -1.83 4.24 15.99
C LEU A 44 -1.96 4.83 14.58
N LEU A 45 -2.26 6.13 14.46
CA LEU A 45 -2.42 6.80 13.17
C LEU A 45 -1.10 6.84 12.39
N THR A 46 0.02 7.13 13.07
CA THR A 46 1.35 7.08 12.46
C THR A 46 1.67 5.67 11.92
N LEU A 47 1.47 4.64 12.73
CA LEU A 47 1.73 3.25 12.33
C LEU A 47 0.84 2.81 11.16
N TRP A 48 -0.42 3.24 11.17
CA TRP A 48 -1.36 2.96 10.08
C TRP A 48 -0.89 3.57 8.76
N GLU A 49 -0.42 4.83 8.78
CA GLU A 49 0.07 5.52 7.61
C GLU A 49 1.38 4.91 7.08
N GLU A 50 2.33 4.61 7.96
CA GLU A 50 3.56 3.88 7.59
C GLU A 50 3.24 2.54 6.92
N ARG A 51 2.24 1.82 7.44
CA ARG A 51 1.81 0.55 6.86
C ARG A 51 1.15 0.73 5.50
N ARG A 52 0.34 1.77 5.32
CA ARG A 52 -0.28 2.10 4.02
C ARG A 52 0.79 2.33 2.96
N ILE A 53 1.79 3.18 3.26
CA ILE A 53 2.91 3.47 2.37
C ILE A 53 3.67 2.20 2.00
N LEU A 54 3.95 1.33 2.98
CA LEU A 54 4.64 0.06 2.73
C LEU A 54 3.85 -0.83 1.76
N TYR A 55 2.52 -0.93 1.91
CA TYR A 55 1.71 -1.73 1.00
C TYR A 55 1.61 -1.13 -0.41
N GLU A 56 1.59 0.19 -0.53
CA GLU A 56 1.69 0.86 -1.83
C GLU A 56 3.02 0.53 -2.51
N GLN A 57 4.14 0.66 -1.81
CA GLN A 57 5.46 0.29 -2.33
C GLN A 57 5.56 -1.20 -2.71
N CYS A 58 4.99 -2.10 -1.90
CA CYS A 58 4.93 -3.51 -2.24
C CYS A 58 4.10 -3.76 -3.51
N THR A 59 2.98 -3.04 -3.67
CA THR A 59 2.13 -3.16 -4.86
C THR A 59 2.88 -2.71 -6.10
N ASP A 60 3.53 -1.54 -6.05
CA ASP A 60 4.32 -1.01 -7.15
C ASP A 60 5.46 -1.97 -7.55
N LEU A 61 6.12 -2.56 -6.56
CA LEU A 61 7.18 -3.55 -6.80
C LEU A 61 6.65 -4.81 -7.50
N GLN A 62 5.47 -5.31 -7.12
CA GLN A 62 4.86 -6.47 -7.77
C GLN A 62 4.45 -6.15 -9.22
N LEU A 63 3.94 -4.95 -9.48
CA LEU A 63 3.63 -4.49 -10.83
C LEU A 63 4.91 -4.43 -11.67
N PHE A 64 5.99 -3.87 -11.13
CA PHE A 64 7.29 -3.82 -11.80
C PHE A 64 7.81 -5.21 -12.19
N TYR A 65 7.76 -6.19 -11.28
CA TYR A 65 8.20 -7.55 -11.58
C TYR A 65 7.37 -8.20 -12.68
N ARG A 66 6.04 -8.07 -12.61
CA ARG A 66 5.14 -8.59 -13.66
C ARG A 66 5.46 -7.96 -15.01
N ASP A 67 5.64 -6.65 -15.05
CA ASP A 67 5.87 -5.93 -16.30
C ASP A 67 7.25 -6.29 -16.90
N THR A 68 8.26 -6.50 -16.03
CA THR A 68 9.60 -6.98 -16.45
C THR A 68 9.52 -8.41 -16.99
N GLU A 69 8.82 -9.32 -16.32
CA GLU A 69 8.62 -10.70 -16.79
C GLU A 69 7.90 -10.75 -18.14
N GLN A 70 6.91 -9.86 -18.33
CA GLN A 70 6.22 -9.73 -19.61
C GLN A 70 7.16 -9.24 -20.72
N ALA A 71 8.01 -8.26 -20.42
CA ALA A 71 9.00 -7.75 -21.37
C ALA A 71 10.03 -8.84 -21.72
N ASP A 72 10.56 -9.56 -20.73
CA ASP A 72 11.49 -10.68 -20.94
C ASP A 72 10.89 -11.77 -21.81
N THR A 73 9.63 -12.16 -21.53
CA THR A 73 8.91 -13.14 -22.34
C THR A 73 8.73 -12.66 -23.79
N TRP A 74 8.45 -11.38 -24.00
CA TRP A 74 8.31 -10.80 -25.33
C TRP A 74 9.65 -10.77 -26.09
N MET A 75 10.72 -10.34 -25.42
CA MET A 75 12.07 -10.33 -25.99
C MET A 75 12.53 -11.75 -26.36
N ALA A 76 12.35 -12.73 -25.47
CA ALA A 76 12.71 -14.12 -25.74
C ALA A 76 11.98 -14.71 -26.96
N LYS A 77 10.70 -14.35 -27.17
CA LYS A 77 9.96 -14.72 -28.38
C LYS A 77 10.55 -14.08 -29.63
N GLN A 78 10.91 -12.80 -29.55
CA GLN A 78 11.51 -12.09 -30.68
C GLN A 78 12.90 -12.65 -31.01
N GLU A 79 13.73 -12.92 -30.01
CA GLU A 79 15.04 -13.56 -30.18
C GLU A 79 14.90 -14.95 -30.80
N ALA A 80 13.95 -15.77 -30.33
CA ALA A 80 13.70 -17.09 -30.91
C ALA A 80 13.22 -17.02 -32.37
N PHE A 81 12.39 -16.02 -32.71
CA PHE A 81 11.97 -15.78 -34.09
C PHE A 81 13.15 -15.36 -34.98
N LEU A 82 14.01 -14.45 -34.51
CA LEU A 82 15.19 -13.97 -35.25
C LEU A 82 16.30 -15.03 -35.38
N ALA A 83 16.43 -15.92 -34.39
CA ALA A 83 17.38 -17.02 -34.41
C ALA A 83 16.95 -18.17 -35.33
N ASN A 84 15.75 -18.10 -35.92
CA ASN A 84 15.32 -19.08 -36.90
C ASN A 84 16.05 -18.85 -38.23
N ASP A 85 17.05 -19.68 -38.53
CA ASP A 85 17.81 -19.67 -39.78
C ASP A 85 17.04 -20.27 -40.99
N ASP A 86 15.77 -20.65 -40.81
CA ASP A 86 14.92 -21.15 -41.89
C ASP A 86 14.45 -20.00 -42.80
N LEU A 87 15.29 -19.66 -43.77
CA LEU A 87 15.08 -18.58 -44.74
C LEU A 87 14.02 -18.91 -45.81
N GLY A 88 13.39 -20.09 -45.74
CA GLY A 88 12.47 -20.56 -46.77
C GLY A 88 13.19 -21.02 -48.04
N ASP A 89 12.63 -22.03 -48.70
CA ASP A 89 13.15 -22.66 -49.92
C ASP A 89 12.59 -22.03 -51.22
N SER A 90 11.78 -20.98 -51.12
CA SER A 90 11.10 -20.33 -52.23
C SER A 90 11.06 -18.80 -52.07
N LEU A 91 10.91 -18.08 -53.18
CA LEU A 91 10.79 -16.62 -53.19
C LEU A 91 9.60 -16.15 -52.34
N ASP A 92 8.47 -16.86 -52.39
CA ASP A 92 7.26 -16.56 -51.63
C ASP A 92 7.46 -16.77 -50.12
N SER A 93 8.23 -17.78 -49.71
CA SER A 93 8.55 -18.01 -48.29
C SER A 93 9.55 -16.98 -47.73
N VAL A 94 10.53 -16.55 -48.55
CA VAL A 94 11.41 -15.41 -48.21
C VAL A 94 10.63 -14.10 -48.09
N GLU A 95 9.70 -13.84 -49.02
CA GLU A 95 8.89 -12.60 -49.01
C GLU A 95 7.91 -12.55 -47.82
N ALA A 96 7.44 -13.71 -47.36
CA ALA A 96 6.65 -13.84 -46.13
C ALA A 96 7.47 -13.61 -44.85
N LEU A 97 8.77 -13.88 -44.85
CA LEU A 97 9.67 -13.63 -43.70
C LEU A 97 10.07 -12.15 -43.54
N ILE A 98 9.98 -11.36 -44.62
CA ILE A 98 10.34 -9.92 -44.63
C ILE A 98 9.18 -9.04 -44.11
N LYS A 99 7.96 -9.59 -44.04
CA LYS A 99 6.72 -8.86 -43.74
C LYS A 99 6.28 -9.01 -42.29
#